data_AF-A0A397AQY1-F1
#
_entry.id   AF-A0A397AQY1-F1
#
_cell.length_a   1.000
_cell.length_b   1.000
_cell.length_c   1.000
_cell.angle_alpha   90.00
_cell.angle_beta   90.00
_cell.angle_gamma   90.00
#
_symmetry.space_group_name_H-M   'P 1'
#
loop_
_entity.id
_entity.type
_entity.pdbx_description
1 polymer ?
#
loop_
_entity_poly.entity_id
_entity_poly.type
_entity_poly.pdbx_seq_one_letter_code
_entity_poly.pdbx_strand_id
1 'polypeptide(L)'
;MVQWALFWGCMLTAFAPISFLFFTVVAQRAQLVILSITAAFFYLLGLLVAATLWTVIPPLHDSIHATIPVAILVQELFRYAFFVVYIRCEQAVKRVTTKQNQLPLNDLTSSFGIIYSSSHLHCMEVAHGIHLASGVGFALMRALMMYGTVLASSLAGEGASFTATCPQIPLVFASALSTLALTLLDVALMVLAFEGYRKRSAAHIVAVVLLHLGSGLSNMLNLNEVGCSASIPLTYVAASLAVVAATLSVKRASSSFAS
;
A
#
# COMPACT_ATOMS: atom_id res chain seq x y z
N MET A 1 34.30 4.60 -0.93
CA MET A 1 33.78 4.82 0.44
C MET A 1 32.26 4.92 0.39
N VAL A 2 31.57 4.20 1.29
CA VAL A 2 30.09 4.25 1.39
C VAL A 2 29.63 5.66 1.74
N GLN A 3 28.70 6.20 0.97
CA GLN A 3 28.08 7.49 1.26
C GLN A 3 26.96 7.31 2.29
N TRP A 4 27.33 7.16 3.56
CA TRP A 4 26.39 6.92 4.66
C TRP A 4 25.25 7.94 4.72
N ALA A 5 25.53 9.21 4.41
CA ALA A 5 24.50 10.26 4.36
C ALA A 5 23.45 10.00 3.27
N LEU A 6 23.88 9.61 2.06
CA LEU A 6 22.97 9.27 0.96
C LEU A 6 22.14 8.03 1.30
N PHE A 7 22.79 7.00 1.85
CA PHE A 7 22.13 5.75 2.26
C PHE A 7 21.02 6.01 3.28
N TRP A 8 21.35 6.64 4.41
CA TRP A 8 20.37 6.90 5.48
C TRP A 8 19.30 7.89 5.04
N GLY A 9 19.66 8.93 4.28
CA GLY A 9 18.70 9.90 3.75
C GLY A 9 17.67 9.25 2.82
N CYS A 10 18.13 8.43 1.88
CA CYS A 10 17.23 7.76 0.93
C CYS A 10 16.43 6.62 1.60
N MET A 11 17.02 5.88 2.54
CA MET A 11 16.32 4.88 3.34
C MET A 11 15.17 5.50 4.13
N LEU A 12 15.45 6.58 4.89
CA LEU A 12 14.43 7.27 5.66
C LEU A 12 13.37 7.90 4.73
N THR A 13 13.76 8.49 3.60
CA THR A 13 12.78 9.05 2.65
C THR A 13 11.78 8.01 2.15
N ALA A 14 12.26 6.81 1.79
CA ALA A 14 11.40 5.75 1.26
C ALA A 14 10.52 5.09 2.33
N PHE A 15 11.07 4.83 3.52
CA PHE A 15 10.41 4.02 4.55
C PHE A 15 9.78 4.82 5.69
N ALA A 16 10.10 6.11 5.86
CA ALA A 16 9.56 6.94 6.96
C ALA A 16 8.04 6.91 7.13
N PRO A 17 7.19 7.10 6.10
CA PRO A 17 5.74 7.10 6.30
C PRO A 17 5.22 5.74 6.77
N ILE A 18 5.79 4.65 6.24
CA ILE A 18 5.41 3.29 6.63
C ILE A 18 5.86 3.02 8.06
N SER A 19 7.11 3.34 8.41
CA SER A 19 7.61 3.17 9.77
C SER A 19 6.79 3.98 10.77
N PHE A 20 6.45 5.24 10.43
CA PHE A 20 5.60 6.08 11.25
C PHE A 20 4.22 5.44 11.47
N LEU A 21 3.52 5.03 10.40
CA LEU A 21 2.21 4.36 10.51
C LEU A 21 2.30 3.02 11.24
N PHE A 22 3.40 2.28 11.06
CA PHE A 22 3.60 1.00 11.74
C PHE A 22 3.72 1.21 13.25
N PHE A 23 4.60 2.09 13.73
CA PHE A 23 4.77 2.30 15.18
C PHE A 23 3.57 3.00 15.83
N THR A 24 2.92 3.94 15.14
CA THR A 24 1.81 4.71 15.70
C THR A 24 0.46 3.99 15.64
N VAL A 25 0.18 3.22 14.59
CA VAL A 25 -1.13 2.57 14.40
C VAL A 25 -1.02 1.06 14.57
N VAL A 26 -0.11 0.41 13.83
CA VAL A 26 -0.08 -1.07 13.73
C VAL A 26 0.47 -1.71 15.01
N ALA A 27 1.53 -1.16 15.59
CA ALA A 27 2.24 -1.72 16.74
C ALA A 27 1.47 -1.58 18.06
N GLN A 28 0.42 -0.76 18.09
CA GLN A 28 -0.40 -0.54 19.30
C GLN A 28 -1.19 -1.79 19.72
N ARG A 29 -1.44 -2.71 18.78
CA ARG A 29 -2.23 -3.93 19.00
C ARG A 29 -1.64 -5.10 18.22
N ALA A 30 -1.40 -6.24 18.89
CA ALA A 30 -0.87 -7.46 18.25
C ALA A 30 -1.75 -7.95 17.07
N GLN A 31 -3.07 -7.74 17.15
CA GLN A 31 -4.02 -8.14 16.11
C GLN A 31 -3.82 -7.35 14.80
N LEU A 32 -3.50 -6.05 14.88
CA LEU A 32 -3.22 -5.21 13.70
C LEU A 32 -1.89 -5.62 13.05
N VAL A 33 -0.90 -6.03 13.86
CA VAL A 33 0.36 -6.58 13.37
C VAL A 33 0.12 -7.86 12.56
N ILE A 34 -0.66 -8.80 13.09
CA ILE A 34 -1.00 -10.06 12.39
C ILE A 34 -1.69 -9.77 11.05
N LEU A 35 -2.62 -8.81 11.04
CA LEU A 35 -3.31 -8.41 9.82
C LEU A 35 -2.36 -7.81 8.77
N SER A 36 -1.45 -6.93 9.21
CA SER A 36 -0.42 -6.32 8.34
C SER A 36 0.50 -7.37 7.72
N ILE A 37 0.98 -8.33 8.53
CA ILE A 37 1.83 -9.44 8.04
C ILE A 37 1.06 -10.29 7.02
N THR A 38 -0.20 -10.59 7.30
CA THR A 38 -1.05 -11.35 6.36
C THR A 38 -1.24 -10.59 5.05
N ALA A 39 -1.48 -9.29 5.09
CA ALA A 39 -1.60 -8.46 3.88
C ALA A 39 -0.29 -8.44 3.05
N ALA A 40 0.86 -8.35 3.73
CA ALA A 40 2.18 -8.43 3.08
C ALA A 40 2.40 -9.80 2.40
N PHE A 41 1.93 -10.89 3.02
CA PHE A 41 1.99 -12.23 2.42
C PHE A 41 1.13 -12.32 1.15
N PHE A 42 -0.11 -11.80 1.16
CA PHE A 42 -0.96 -11.77 -0.03
C PHE A 42 -0.37 -10.91 -1.17
N TYR A 43 0.35 -9.83 -0.84
CA TYR A 43 1.10 -9.06 -1.83
C TYR A 43 2.17 -9.92 -2.51
N LEU A 44 2.99 -10.64 -1.73
CA LEU A 44 4.04 -11.52 -2.29
C LEU A 44 3.45 -12.66 -3.11
N LEU A 45 2.32 -13.24 -2.69
CA LEU A 45 1.67 -14.30 -3.45
C LEU A 45 1.14 -13.76 -4.79
N GLY A 46 0.56 -12.55 -4.81
CA GLY A 46 0.17 -11.88 -6.04
C GLY A 46 1.36 -11.57 -6.94
N LEU A 47 2.49 -11.11 -6.37
CA LEU A 47 3.71 -10.87 -7.12
C LEU A 47 4.32 -12.17 -7.69
N LEU A 48 4.28 -13.26 -6.93
CA LEU A 48 4.71 -14.58 -7.38
C LEU A 48 3.87 -15.06 -8.57
N VAL A 49 2.54 -14.93 -8.50
CA VAL A 49 1.65 -15.27 -9.62
C VAL A 49 1.89 -14.36 -10.82
N ALA A 50 2.12 -13.06 -10.60
CA ALA A 50 2.48 -12.15 -11.69
C ALA A 50 3.80 -12.56 -12.36
N ALA A 51 4.80 -12.96 -11.57
CA ALA A 51 6.09 -13.44 -12.08
C ALA A 51 5.94 -14.76 -12.85
N THR A 52 5.14 -15.72 -12.38
CA THR A 52 4.90 -16.97 -13.11
C THR A 52 4.09 -16.75 -14.40
N LEU A 53 3.16 -15.80 -14.41
CA LEU A 53 2.46 -15.41 -15.64
C LEU A 53 3.41 -14.79 -16.66
N TRP A 54 4.33 -13.94 -16.20
CA TRP A 54 5.37 -13.39 -17.06
C TRP A 54 6.25 -14.51 -17.64
N THR A 55 6.66 -15.53 -16.87
CA THR A 55 7.49 -16.62 -17.42
C THR A 55 6.76 -17.56 -18.38
N VAL A 56 5.46 -17.81 -18.18
CA VAL A 56 4.67 -18.75 -18.98
C VAL A 56 4.17 -18.14 -20.29
N ILE A 57 3.94 -16.82 -20.34
CA ILE A 57 3.31 -16.16 -21.48
C ILE A 57 4.36 -15.36 -22.28
N PRO A 58 4.87 -15.89 -23.42
CA PRO A 58 5.91 -15.24 -24.22
C PRO A 58 5.61 -13.79 -24.66
N PRO A 59 4.39 -13.41 -25.11
CA PRO A 59 4.15 -12.03 -25.58
C PRO A 59 4.26 -10.97 -24.48
N LEU A 60 4.33 -11.35 -23.20
CA LEU A 60 4.63 -10.41 -22.12
C LEU A 60 6.11 -9.97 -22.13
N HIS A 61 7.01 -10.79 -22.66
CA HIS A 61 8.45 -10.48 -22.70
C HIS A 61 8.74 -9.32 -23.66
N ASP A 62 8.04 -9.26 -24.78
CA ASP A 62 8.28 -8.28 -25.84
C ASP A 62 7.59 -6.93 -25.58
N SER A 63 6.59 -6.90 -24.69
CA SER A 63 5.76 -5.72 -24.46
C SER A 63 5.63 -5.40 -22.97
N ILE A 64 6.41 -4.42 -22.50
CA ILE A 64 6.28 -3.89 -21.13
C ILE A 64 4.89 -3.28 -20.88
N HIS A 65 4.28 -2.74 -21.93
CA HIS A 65 2.90 -2.23 -21.94
C HIS A 65 1.87 -3.31 -21.63
N ALA A 66 2.14 -4.58 -21.90
CA ALA A 66 1.28 -5.70 -21.55
C ALA A 66 1.60 -6.26 -20.16
N THR A 67 2.90 -6.33 -19.81
CA THR A 67 3.35 -6.89 -18.52
C THR A 67 2.83 -6.11 -17.32
N ILE A 68 2.90 -4.77 -17.34
CA ILE A 68 2.53 -3.94 -16.18
C ILE A 68 1.04 -4.03 -15.86
N PRO A 69 0.11 -3.84 -16.83
CA PRO A 69 -1.31 -4.01 -16.55
C PRO A 69 -1.65 -5.40 -16.03
N VAL A 70 -1.06 -6.46 -16.59
CA VAL A 70 -1.31 -7.84 -16.13
C VAL A 70 -0.85 -8.00 -14.67
N ALA A 71 0.35 -7.54 -14.33
CA ALA A 71 0.85 -7.62 -12.95
C ALA A 71 -0.03 -6.83 -11.97
N ILE A 72 -0.49 -5.63 -12.35
CA ILE A 72 -1.37 -4.80 -11.52
C ILE A 72 -2.74 -5.45 -11.33
N LEU A 73 -3.33 -6.02 -12.38
CA LEU A 73 -4.62 -6.72 -12.27
C LEU A 73 -4.53 -7.95 -11.36
N VAL A 74 -3.42 -8.69 -11.42
CA VAL A 74 -3.16 -9.79 -10.49
C VAL A 74 -3.01 -9.25 -9.07
N GLN A 75 -2.28 -8.15 -8.86
CA GLN A 75 -2.17 -7.52 -7.54
C GLN A 75 -3.52 -7.06 -6.97
N GLU A 76 -4.40 -6.48 -7.80
CA GLU A 76 -5.77 -6.10 -7.38
C GLU A 76 -6.64 -7.33 -7.06
N LEU A 77 -6.50 -8.42 -7.82
CA LEU A 77 -7.17 -9.68 -7.53
C LEU A 77 -6.75 -10.22 -6.15
N PHE A 78 -5.46 -10.18 -5.83
CA PHE A 78 -4.94 -10.63 -4.54
C PHE A 78 -5.34 -9.68 -3.39
N ARG A 79 -5.49 -8.37 -3.65
CA ARG A 79 -6.10 -7.43 -2.70
C ARG A 79 -7.54 -7.81 -2.39
N TYR A 80 -8.33 -8.19 -3.39
CA TYR A 80 -9.69 -8.69 -3.19
C TYR A 80 -9.70 -10.04 -2.46
N ALA A 81 -8.81 -10.97 -2.80
CA ALA A 81 -8.68 -12.26 -2.12
C ALA A 81 -8.36 -12.08 -0.63
N PHE A 82 -7.45 -11.17 -0.29
CA PHE A 82 -7.15 -10.78 1.09
C PHE A 82 -8.40 -10.25 1.81
N PHE A 83 -9.17 -9.36 1.19
CA PHE A 83 -10.43 -8.86 1.75
C PHE A 83 -11.43 -10.00 2.04
N VAL A 84 -11.58 -10.96 1.13
CA VAL A 84 -12.46 -12.11 1.34
C VAL A 84 -12.00 -12.95 2.53
N VAL A 85 -10.71 -13.25 2.62
CA VAL A 85 -10.14 -14.01 3.75
C VAL A 85 -10.35 -13.25 5.07
N TYR A 86 -10.15 -11.93 5.05
CA TYR A 86 -10.41 -11.07 6.21
C TYR A 86 -11.88 -11.16 6.69
N ILE A 87 -12.86 -11.02 5.79
CA ILE A 87 -14.29 -11.12 6.16
C ILE A 87 -14.64 -12.52 6.69
N ARG A 88 -14.05 -13.58 6.10
CA ARG A 88 -14.26 -14.95 6.59
C ARG A 88 -13.69 -15.14 8.00
N CYS A 89 -12.51 -14.58 8.27
CA CYS A 89 -11.91 -14.58 9.59
C CYS A 89 -12.80 -13.85 10.60
N GLU A 90 -13.26 -12.65 10.26
CA GLU A 90 -14.16 -11.85 11.10
C GLU A 90 -15.43 -12.63 11.49
N GLN A 91 -16.04 -13.32 10.51
CA GLN A 91 -17.24 -14.14 10.74
C GLN A 91 -16.96 -15.39 11.58
N ALA A 92 -15.86 -16.09 11.33
CA ALA A 92 -15.48 -17.29 12.07
C ALA A 92 -15.24 -16.97 13.54
N VAL A 93 -14.50 -15.90 13.79
CA VAL A 93 -14.19 -15.40 15.13
C VAL A 93 -15.46 -14.97 15.87
N LYS A 94 -16.40 -14.28 15.19
CA LYS A 94 -17.70 -13.89 15.76
C LYS A 94 -18.56 -15.10 16.20
N ARG A 95 -18.45 -16.23 15.51
CA ARG A 95 -19.21 -17.46 15.84
C ARG A 95 -18.65 -18.21 17.05
N VAL A 96 -17.34 -18.16 17.26
CA VAL A 96 -16.64 -18.93 18.32
C VAL A 96 -16.55 -18.14 19.63
N THR A 97 -16.71 -16.83 19.60
CA THR A 97 -16.60 -15.98 20.80
C THR A 97 -17.92 -15.95 21.58
N THR A 98 -18.01 -16.75 22.65
CA THR A 98 -19.13 -16.76 23.61
C THR A 98 -18.93 -15.72 24.73
N LYS A 99 -20.03 -15.17 25.28
CA LYS A 99 -20.01 -14.10 26.33
C LYS A 99 -19.11 -14.40 27.55
N GLN A 100 -18.88 -15.67 27.88
CA GLN A 100 -18.13 -16.11 29.08
C GLN A 100 -16.61 -16.17 28.86
N ASN A 101 -16.18 -16.40 27.62
CA ASN A 101 -14.78 -16.51 27.21
C ASN A 101 -14.59 -15.53 26.06
N GLN A 102 -14.87 -14.25 26.33
CA GLN A 102 -14.47 -13.21 25.42
C GLN A 102 -12.95 -13.30 25.37
N LEU A 103 -12.41 -13.88 24.28
CA LEU A 103 -11.20 -13.30 23.73
C LEU A 103 -11.41 -11.78 23.79
N PRO A 104 -10.41 -10.97 24.16
CA PRO A 104 -10.49 -9.52 24.07
C PRO A 104 -10.69 -9.18 22.59
N LEU A 105 -11.96 -9.19 22.23
CA LEU A 105 -12.46 -9.33 20.87
C LEU A 105 -13.79 -8.58 20.72
N ASN A 106 -14.46 -8.34 21.86
CA ASN A 106 -14.86 -6.97 22.21
C ASN A 106 -13.76 -5.98 21.76
N ASP A 107 -12.49 -6.20 22.13
CA ASP A 107 -11.31 -5.41 21.70
C ASP A 107 -10.97 -5.44 20.19
N LEU A 108 -11.43 -6.41 19.37
CA LEU A 108 -11.29 -6.30 17.90
C LEU A 108 -12.31 -5.33 17.30
N THR A 109 -13.46 -5.18 17.95
CA THR A 109 -14.54 -4.26 17.58
C THR A 109 -14.59 -3.02 18.49
N SER A 110 -13.76 -2.94 19.54
CA SER A 110 -13.69 -1.85 20.54
C SER A 110 -12.25 -1.39 20.88
N SER A 111 -11.23 -2.00 20.27
CA SER A 111 -10.10 -1.20 19.75
C SER A 111 -10.63 -0.13 18.82
N PHE A 112 -11.91 -0.22 18.40
CA PHE A 112 -12.78 0.78 17.77
C PHE A 112 -13.51 1.74 18.69
N GLY A 113 -13.24 1.72 19.98
CA GLY A 113 -14.00 2.52 20.93
C GLY A 113 -13.40 2.82 22.29
N ILE A 114 -12.18 2.41 22.68
CA ILE A 114 -11.65 2.80 24.00
C ILE A 114 -10.16 3.19 23.95
N ILE A 115 -9.90 4.46 23.66
CA ILE A 115 -9.31 5.38 24.64
C ILE A 115 -10.26 6.60 24.64
N TYR A 116 -10.84 6.91 25.79
CA TYR A 116 -11.82 7.98 26.06
C TYR A 116 -13.31 7.73 25.74
N SER A 117 -14.03 7.75 26.85
CA SER A 117 -15.47 7.85 26.99
C SER A 117 -16.06 9.05 26.25
N SER A 118 -17.26 8.81 25.71
CA SER A 118 -18.33 9.76 25.35
C SER A 118 -18.27 10.41 23.96
N SER A 119 -19.39 10.21 23.24
CA SER A 119 -19.84 10.82 21.98
C SER A 119 -19.51 10.09 20.66
N HIS A 120 -20.55 10.00 19.82
CA HIS A 120 -20.75 9.32 18.53
C HIS A 120 -19.63 9.40 17.46
N LEU A 121 -18.52 10.08 17.71
CA LEU A 121 -17.44 10.35 16.76
C LEU A 121 -16.40 9.21 16.66
N HIS A 122 -16.28 8.37 17.71
CA HIS A 122 -15.20 7.39 17.85
C HIS A 122 -15.48 6.03 17.17
N CYS A 123 -16.75 5.72 16.88
CA CYS A 123 -17.13 4.59 16.03
C CYS A 123 -16.80 4.83 14.54
N MET A 124 -15.81 5.65 14.23
CA MET A 124 -15.30 5.83 12.88
C MET A 124 -13.79 5.70 12.85
N GLU A 125 -13.09 6.03 13.94
CA GLU A 125 -11.64 6.18 13.98
C GLU A 125 -10.87 4.87 13.77
N VAL A 126 -11.50 3.70 13.90
CA VAL A 126 -10.76 2.43 13.98
C VAL A 126 -11.04 1.44 12.85
N ALA A 127 -12.03 1.70 12.00
CA ALA A 127 -12.14 0.99 10.72
C ALA A 127 -10.94 1.43 9.89
N HIS A 128 -10.48 2.65 10.14
CA HIS A 128 -9.18 3.14 9.70
C HIS A 128 -8.04 2.25 10.17
N GLY A 129 -7.99 1.82 11.44
CA GLY A 129 -6.90 0.97 11.94
C GLY A 129 -6.69 -0.32 11.14
N ILE A 130 -7.76 -1.02 10.79
CA ILE A 130 -7.72 -2.27 10.00
C ILE A 130 -7.30 -2.00 8.56
N HIS A 131 -7.92 -1.00 7.91
CA HIS A 131 -7.61 -0.66 6.53
C HIS A 131 -6.18 -0.13 6.39
N LEU A 132 -5.74 0.70 7.35
CA LEU A 132 -4.38 1.24 7.44
C LEU A 132 -3.36 0.14 7.74
N ALA A 133 -3.62 -0.76 8.70
CA ALA A 133 -2.71 -1.86 9.00
C ALA A 133 -2.53 -2.80 7.79
N SER A 134 -3.62 -3.11 7.11
CA SER A 134 -3.58 -3.90 5.86
C SER A 134 -2.82 -3.17 4.76
N GLY A 135 -3.02 -1.86 4.62
CA GLY A 135 -2.35 -1.02 3.63
C GLY A 135 -0.84 -0.92 3.90
N VAL A 136 -0.45 -0.75 5.17
CA VAL A 136 0.95 -0.70 5.62
C VAL A 136 1.69 -1.98 5.25
N GLY A 137 1.09 -3.16 5.49
CA GLY A 137 1.71 -4.43 5.12
C GLY A 137 1.90 -4.58 3.61
N PHE A 138 0.86 -4.26 2.83
CA PHE A 138 0.90 -4.32 1.37
C PHE A 138 1.94 -3.34 0.79
N ALA A 139 1.93 -2.09 1.25
CA ALA A 139 2.84 -1.04 0.83
C ALA A 139 4.30 -1.32 1.23
N LEU A 140 4.54 -1.85 2.44
CA LEU A 140 5.88 -2.23 2.89
C LEU A 140 6.49 -3.26 1.96
N MET A 141 5.72 -4.28 1.60
CA MET A 141 6.25 -5.35 0.78
C MET A 141 6.47 -4.91 -0.67
N ARG A 142 5.65 -3.99 -1.20
CA ARG A 142 5.96 -3.29 -2.45
C ARG A 142 7.26 -2.50 -2.35
N ALA A 143 7.44 -1.72 -1.30
CA ALA A 143 8.63 -0.89 -1.11
C ALA A 143 9.89 -1.75 -1.06
N LEU A 144 9.87 -2.86 -0.32
CA LEU A 144 10.99 -3.79 -0.24
C LEU A 144 11.31 -4.42 -1.59
N MET A 145 10.30 -4.87 -2.34
CA MET A 145 10.51 -5.49 -3.65
C MET A 145 10.99 -4.50 -4.71
N MET A 146 10.58 -3.24 -4.64
CA MET A 146 10.96 -2.22 -5.62
C MET A 146 12.31 -1.56 -5.31
N TYR A 147 12.56 -1.24 -4.04
CA TYR A 147 13.68 -0.39 -3.61
C TYR A 147 14.75 -1.12 -2.81
N GLY A 148 14.44 -2.26 -2.20
CA GLY A 148 15.37 -2.96 -1.31
C GLY A 148 16.70 -3.32 -1.97
N THR A 149 16.65 -3.86 -3.19
CA THR A 149 17.86 -4.22 -3.96
C THR A 149 18.65 -2.99 -4.42
N VAL A 150 17.96 -1.92 -4.83
CA VAL A 150 18.59 -0.65 -5.24
C VAL A 150 19.31 -0.01 -4.04
N LEU A 151 18.66 0.03 -2.88
CA LEU A 151 19.25 0.53 -1.65
C LEU A 151 20.45 -0.32 -1.21
N ALA A 152 20.36 -1.66 -1.29
CA ALA A 152 21.48 -2.54 -0.98
C ALA A 152 22.69 -2.31 -1.90
N SER A 153 22.45 -2.10 -3.21
CA SER A 153 23.52 -1.81 -4.17
C SER A 153 24.28 -0.52 -3.85
N SER A 154 23.63 0.46 -3.21
CA SER A 154 24.28 1.71 -2.81
C SER A 154 25.32 1.56 -1.69
N LEU A 155 25.28 0.46 -0.94
CA LEU A 155 26.28 0.14 0.09
C LEU A 155 27.57 -0.44 -0.52
N ALA A 156 27.46 -1.14 -1.65
CA ALA A 156 28.59 -1.77 -2.33
C ALA A 156 29.23 -0.86 -3.38
N GLY A 157 28.49 0.12 -3.90
CA GLY A 157 28.95 1.02 -4.96
C GLY A 157 29.93 2.09 -4.47
N GLU A 158 30.99 2.32 -5.24
CA GLU A 158 31.84 3.50 -5.08
C GLU A 158 31.23 4.68 -5.84
N GLY A 159 30.52 5.55 -5.12
CA GLY A 159 29.93 6.76 -5.68
C GLY A 159 28.43 6.67 -5.95
N ALA A 160 27.85 7.77 -6.42
CA ALA A 160 26.42 7.85 -6.75
C ALA A 160 26.19 7.31 -8.18
N SER A 161 25.30 6.33 -8.32
CA SER A 161 24.90 5.79 -9.63
C SER A 161 23.89 6.72 -10.29
N PHE A 162 24.24 7.22 -11.47
CA PHE A 162 23.35 8.02 -12.32
C PHE A 162 22.94 7.21 -13.55
N THR A 163 21.75 7.49 -14.08
CA THR A 163 21.28 6.92 -15.35
C THR A 163 21.24 7.99 -16.42
N ALA A 164 21.46 7.61 -17.69
CA ALA A 164 21.39 8.53 -18.83
C ALA A 164 20.03 9.24 -18.93
N THR A 165 18.97 8.56 -18.50
CA THR A 165 17.58 9.07 -18.49
C THR A 165 17.32 10.11 -17.40
N CYS A 166 18.18 10.21 -16.40
CA CYS A 166 18.05 11.15 -15.29
C CYS A 166 19.43 11.51 -14.71
N PRO A 167 20.19 12.39 -15.38
CA PRO A 167 21.51 12.78 -14.91
C PRO A 167 21.46 13.79 -13.73
N GLN A 168 20.30 14.37 -13.46
CA GLN A 168 20.12 15.44 -12.47
C GLN A 168 20.16 14.94 -11.02
N ILE A 169 19.71 13.70 -10.77
CA ILE A 169 19.64 13.11 -9.42
C ILE A 169 20.13 11.65 -9.42
N PRO A 170 20.73 11.17 -8.31
CA PRO A 170 21.15 9.77 -8.19
C PRO A 170 19.97 8.80 -8.33
N LEU A 171 20.19 7.64 -8.95
CA LEU A 171 19.19 6.57 -9.12
C LEU A 171 18.58 6.14 -7.79
N VAL A 172 19.42 6.03 -6.75
CA VAL A 172 19.00 5.65 -5.39
C VAL A 172 18.02 6.69 -4.81
N PHE A 173 18.25 7.97 -5.08
CA PHE A 173 17.36 9.03 -4.62
C PHE A 173 16.06 9.10 -5.44
N ALA A 174 16.13 8.97 -6.77
CA ALA A 174 14.96 8.93 -7.65
C ALA A 174 14.00 7.77 -7.30
N SER A 175 14.58 6.59 -7.04
CA SER A 175 13.82 5.41 -6.61
C SER A 175 13.27 5.56 -5.19
N ALA A 176 13.97 6.23 -4.27
CA ALA A 176 13.43 6.55 -2.95
C ALA A 176 12.18 7.44 -3.03
N LEU A 177 12.19 8.49 -3.86
CA LEU A 177 11.03 9.37 -4.09
C LEU A 177 9.86 8.62 -4.72
N SER A 178 10.13 7.79 -5.72
CA SER A 178 9.09 6.95 -6.35
C SER A 178 8.49 5.96 -5.36
N THR A 179 9.31 5.37 -4.49
CA THR A 179 8.86 4.46 -3.42
C THR A 179 7.98 5.18 -2.41
N LEU A 180 8.37 6.38 -1.98
CA LEU A 180 7.57 7.21 -1.09
C LEU A 180 6.18 7.49 -1.70
N ALA A 181 6.10 7.90 -2.97
CA ALA A 181 4.81 8.14 -3.62
C ALA A 181 3.95 6.87 -3.72
N LEU A 182 4.54 5.75 -4.16
CA LEU A 182 3.81 4.49 -4.33
C LEU A 182 3.36 3.86 -3.01
N THR A 183 4.13 4.03 -1.94
CA THR A 183 3.74 3.54 -0.61
C THR A 183 2.54 4.31 -0.05
N LEU A 184 2.53 5.63 -0.19
CA LEU A 184 1.38 6.46 0.17
C LEU A 184 0.14 6.10 -0.67
N LEU A 185 0.35 5.88 -1.97
CA LEU A 185 -0.70 5.43 -2.88
C LEU A 185 -1.29 4.09 -2.42
N ASP A 186 -0.50 3.06 -2.15
CA ASP A 186 -1.03 1.74 -1.76
C ASP A 186 -1.77 1.74 -0.44
N VAL A 187 -1.30 2.51 0.55
CA VAL A 187 -2.03 2.68 1.80
C VAL A 187 -3.40 3.31 1.52
N ALA A 188 -3.45 4.37 0.71
CA ALA A 188 -4.71 5.04 0.35
C ALA A 188 -5.63 4.15 -0.49
N LEU A 189 -5.09 3.41 -1.46
CA LEU A 189 -5.84 2.47 -2.28
C LEU A 189 -6.41 1.32 -1.46
N MET A 190 -5.68 0.83 -0.44
CA MET A 190 -6.21 -0.19 0.46
C MET A 190 -7.42 0.33 1.24
N VAL A 191 -7.35 1.57 1.74
CA VAL A 191 -8.49 2.22 2.44
C VAL A 191 -9.71 2.35 1.52
N LEU A 192 -9.51 2.79 0.28
CA LEU A 192 -10.57 2.90 -0.72
C LEU A 192 -11.14 1.54 -1.13
N ALA A 193 -10.28 0.53 -1.30
CA ALA A 193 -10.67 -0.80 -1.73
C ALA A 193 -11.58 -1.47 -0.68
N PHE A 194 -11.19 -1.43 0.59
CA PHE A 194 -12.01 -1.99 1.67
C PHE A 194 -13.40 -1.35 1.74
N GLU A 195 -13.46 -0.02 1.58
CA GLU A 195 -14.73 0.71 1.55
C GLU A 195 -15.58 0.33 0.33
N GLY A 196 -14.96 0.27 -0.85
CA GLY A 196 -15.60 -0.16 -2.09
C GLY A 196 -16.15 -1.58 -2.01
N TYR A 197 -15.39 -2.52 -1.43
CA TYR A 197 -15.79 -3.91 -1.27
C TYR A 197 -16.92 -4.09 -0.26
N ARG A 198 -16.89 -3.37 0.87
CA ARG A 198 -17.99 -3.41 1.88
C ARG A 198 -19.28 -2.81 1.36
N LYS A 199 -19.21 -1.63 0.72
CA LYS A 199 -20.38 -0.94 0.17
C LYS A 199 -20.83 -1.49 -1.19
N ARG A 200 -20.10 -2.45 -1.77
CA ARG A 200 -20.27 -2.94 -3.16
C ARG A 200 -20.35 -1.79 -4.17
N SER A 201 -19.63 -0.70 -3.91
CA SER A 201 -19.66 0.49 -4.74
C SER A 201 -18.68 0.33 -5.91
N ALA A 202 -19.23 0.14 -7.12
CA ALA A 202 -18.43 0.01 -8.34
C ALA A 202 -17.52 1.24 -8.56
N ALA A 203 -17.98 2.44 -8.22
CA ALA A 203 -17.20 3.67 -8.37
C ALA A 203 -15.88 3.64 -7.58
N HIS A 204 -15.90 3.16 -6.33
CA HIS A 204 -14.69 3.06 -5.50
C HIS A 204 -13.74 1.98 -6.05
N ILE A 205 -14.29 0.83 -6.46
CA ILE A 205 -13.50 -0.28 -7.02
C ILE A 205 -12.82 0.14 -8.32
N VAL A 206 -13.56 0.78 -9.24
CA VAL A 206 -13.02 1.28 -10.50
C VAL A 206 -11.97 2.36 -10.24
N ALA A 207 -12.22 3.28 -9.30
CA ALA A 207 -11.23 4.30 -8.93
C ALA A 207 -9.92 3.68 -8.43
N VAL A 208 -9.99 2.62 -7.61
CA VAL A 208 -8.79 1.91 -7.13
C VAL A 208 -7.99 1.33 -8.29
N VAL A 209 -8.65 0.60 -9.19
CA VAL A 209 -7.98 -0.02 -10.35
C VAL A 209 -7.38 1.04 -11.27
N LEU A 210 -8.12 2.12 -11.56
CA LEU A 210 -7.64 3.19 -12.44
C LEU A 210 -6.47 3.97 -11.84
N LEU A 211 -6.50 4.28 -10.54
CA LEU A 211 -5.40 4.97 -9.87
C LEU A 211 -4.16 4.08 -9.79
N HIS A 212 -4.32 2.78 -9.52
CA HIS A 212 -3.19 1.86 -9.50
C HIS A 212 -2.59 1.69 -10.90
N LEU A 213 -3.42 1.40 -11.90
CA LEU A 213 -3.00 1.24 -13.29
C LEU A 213 -2.36 2.52 -13.84
N GLY A 214 -2.98 3.68 -13.58
CA GLY A 214 -2.48 4.99 -13.97
C GLY A 214 -1.10 5.28 -13.37
N SER A 215 -0.89 4.99 -12.08
CA SER A 215 0.42 5.16 -11.44
C SER A 215 1.48 4.20 -12.01
N GLY A 216 1.11 2.95 -12.30
CA GLY A 216 2.03 1.96 -12.87
C GLY A 216 2.45 2.32 -14.29
N LEU A 217 1.50 2.77 -15.11
CA LEU A 217 1.75 3.23 -16.47
C LEU A 217 2.53 4.56 -16.48
N SER A 218 2.30 5.47 -15.53
CA SER A 218 3.11 6.68 -15.42
C SER A 218 4.59 6.39 -15.18
N ASN A 219 4.90 5.29 -14.48
CA ASN A 219 6.27 4.91 -14.20
C ASN A 219 7.04 4.43 -15.45
N MET A 220 6.33 4.11 -16.54
CA MET A 220 6.95 3.80 -17.83
C MET A 220 7.63 5.00 -18.49
N LEU A 221 7.22 6.22 -18.13
CA LEU A 221 7.91 7.41 -18.60
C LEU A 221 9.37 7.42 -18.17
N ASN A 222 9.75 6.68 -17.12
CA ASN A 222 11.14 6.52 -16.68
C ASN A 222 12.05 5.85 -17.72
N LEU A 223 11.52 5.34 -18.84
CA LEU A 223 12.29 4.80 -19.97
C LEU A 223 12.63 5.86 -21.04
N ASN A 224 11.97 7.02 -21.02
CA ASN A 224 12.12 8.10 -22.02
C ASN A 224 12.99 9.24 -21.50
N GLU A 225 13.52 10.10 -22.39
CA GLU A 225 14.44 11.20 -22.03
C GLU A 225 13.93 12.19 -20.97
N VAL A 226 12.61 12.33 -20.79
CA VAL A 226 11.97 13.15 -19.75
C VAL A 226 11.75 12.42 -18.42
N GLY A 227 12.41 11.27 -18.24
CA GLY A 227 11.90 10.17 -17.43
C GLY A 227 11.62 10.48 -15.97
N CYS A 228 12.63 10.89 -15.20
CA CYS A 228 12.44 11.19 -13.78
C CYS A 228 11.65 12.48 -13.53
N SER A 229 11.78 13.46 -14.43
CA SER A 229 11.11 14.76 -14.32
C SER A 229 9.61 14.66 -14.57
N ALA A 230 9.14 13.70 -15.37
CA ALA A 230 7.72 13.47 -15.62
C ALA A 230 7.13 12.35 -14.76
N SER A 231 7.84 11.22 -14.60
CA SER A 231 7.34 10.04 -13.87
C SER A 231 7.10 10.35 -12.39
N ILE A 232 8.09 10.94 -11.71
CA ILE A 232 8.01 11.17 -10.26
C ILE A 232 6.84 12.10 -9.92
N PRO A 233 6.70 13.30 -10.52
CA PRO A 233 5.57 14.17 -10.21
C PRO A 233 4.22 13.52 -10.52
N LEU A 234 4.11 12.76 -11.62
CA LEU A 234 2.86 12.12 -12.02
C LEU A 234 2.42 11.03 -11.01
N THR A 235 3.38 10.27 -10.46
CA THR A 235 3.09 9.31 -9.38
C THR A 235 2.68 10.02 -8.08
N TYR A 236 3.25 11.18 -7.75
CA TYR A 236 2.80 12.01 -6.62
C TYR A 236 1.39 12.58 -6.83
N VAL A 237 1.03 12.98 -8.06
CA VAL A 237 -0.34 13.40 -8.38
C VAL A 237 -1.30 12.23 -8.14
N ALA A 238 -0.99 11.03 -8.64
CA ALA A 238 -1.80 9.83 -8.41
C ALA A 238 -1.94 9.51 -6.91
N ALA A 239 -0.84 9.59 -6.14
CA ALA A 239 -0.86 9.38 -4.70
C ALA A 239 -1.73 10.42 -3.97
N SER A 240 -1.60 11.70 -4.31
CA SER A 240 -2.42 12.76 -3.71
C SER A 240 -3.91 12.60 -4.02
N LEU A 241 -4.26 12.24 -5.26
CA LEU A 241 -5.64 11.93 -5.66
C LEU A 241 -6.19 10.74 -4.87
N ALA A 242 -5.41 9.68 -4.70
CA ALA A 242 -5.83 8.53 -3.90
C ALA A 242 -6.04 8.89 -2.42
N VAL A 243 -5.14 9.68 -1.82
CA VAL A 243 -5.27 10.14 -0.43
C VAL A 243 -6.51 11.04 -0.26
N VAL A 244 -6.75 11.97 -1.19
CA VAL A 244 -7.94 12.82 -1.18
C VAL A 244 -9.20 11.96 -1.32
N ALA A 245 -9.23 11.02 -2.27
CA ALA A 245 -10.37 10.12 -2.44
C ALA A 245 -10.61 9.26 -1.17
N ALA A 246 -9.54 8.74 -0.54
CA ALA A 246 -9.65 7.96 0.70
C ALA A 246 -10.22 8.79 1.84
N THR A 247 -9.70 10.00 2.06
CA THR A 247 -10.17 10.90 3.13
C THR A 247 -11.61 11.38 2.90
N LEU A 248 -12.01 11.65 1.66
CA LEU A 248 -13.39 12.01 1.33
C LEU A 248 -14.36 10.84 1.55
N SER A 249 -13.94 9.62 1.20
CA SER A 249 -14.75 8.41 1.40
C SER A 249 -14.98 8.14 2.88
N VAL A 250 -13.94 8.31 3.69
CA VAL A 250 -14.00 8.26 5.15
C VAL A 250 -14.93 9.34 5.71
N LYS A 251 -14.78 10.61 5.29
CA LYS A 251 -15.63 11.71 5.77
C LYS A 251 -17.12 11.49 5.43
N ARG A 252 -17.42 10.99 4.23
CA ARG A 252 -18.80 10.67 3.82
C ARG A 252 -19.38 9.51 4.62
N ALA A 253 -18.56 8.53 4.98
CA ALA A 253 -18.99 7.47 5.89
C ALA A 253 -19.39 8.07 7.26
N SER A 254 -18.64 9.06 7.77
CA SER A 254 -18.99 9.81 9.00
C SER A 254 -20.36 10.45 8.97
N SER A 255 -20.61 11.25 7.93
CA SER A 255 -21.80 12.09 7.87
C SER A 255 -23.07 11.27 7.77
N SER A 256 -23.01 10.08 7.17
CA SER A 256 -24.15 9.18 7.04
C SER A 256 -24.58 8.52 8.36
N PHE A 257 -23.72 8.53 9.39
CA PHE A 257 -24.05 8.01 10.73
C PHE A 257 -24.53 9.09 11.70
N ALA A 258 -24.47 10.37 11.30
CA ALA A 258 -24.88 11.52 12.11
C ALA A 258 -26.30 12.03 11.80
N SER A 259 -26.96 11.47 10.77
CA SER A 259 -28.35 11.74 10.37
C SER A 259 -29.27 10.57 10.72
#